data_AF-A0A2G9NJH5-F1
#
_entry.id   AF-A0A2G9NJH5-F1
#
_cell.length_a   1.000
_cell.length_b   1.000
_cell.length_c   1.000
_cell.angle_alpha   90.00
_cell.angle_beta   90.00
_cell.angle_gamma   90.00
#
_symmetry.space_group_name_H-M   'P 1'
#
loop_
_entity.id
_entity.type
_entity.pdbx_description
1 polymer ?
#
loop_
_entity_poly.entity_id
_entity_poly.type
_entity_poly.pdbx_seq_one_letter_code
_entity_poly.pdbx_strand_id
1 'polypeptide(L)'
;MVQHLPEWIMKRYSKLWNKFKDKEFTKVDAEKVLTGDTSLPVLLSELRKAGWLEMKMSEEDARKTIYKLKDPTKAILEEIKELSKK
;
A
#
# COMPACT_ATOMS: atom_id res chain seq x y z
N MET A 1 -12.23 0.36 6.93
CA MET A 1 -12.52 1.75 6.53
C MET A 1 -11.39 2.19 5.62
N VAL A 2 -11.67 2.41 4.34
CA VAL A 2 -10.67 2.98 3.42
C VAL A 2 -10.63 4.48 3.67
N GLN A 3 -9.43 5.02 3.88
CA GLN A 3 -9.25 6.46 4.18
C GLN A 3 -8.50 7.16 3.06
N HIS A 4 -8.76 8.46 2.94
CA HIS A 4 -8.07 9.34 2.00
C HIS A 4 -6.57 9.36 2.28
N LEU A 5 -5.76 9.22 1.24
CA LEU A 5 -4.30 9.27 1.33
C LEU A 5 -3.79 10.68 1.09
N PRO A 6 -2.85 11.19 1.93
CA PRO A 6 -2.12 12.41 1.63
C PRO A 6 -1.44 12.37 0.25
N GLU A 7 -1.31 13.52 -0.40
CA GLU A 7 -0.79 13.63 -1.77
C GLU A 7 0.63 13.03 -1.92
N TRP A 8 1.47 13.20 -0.89
CA TRP A 8 2.83 12.66 -0.88
C TRP A 8 2.87 11.12 -0.80
N ILE A 9 1.85 10.51 -0.18
CA ILE A 9 1.64 9.06 -0.12
C ILE A 9 1.13 8.58 -1.47
N MET A 10 0.15 9.27 -2.05
CA MET A 10 -0.43 8.91 -3.34
C MET A 10 0.61 8.93 -4.47
N LYS A 11 1.52 9.92 -4.49
CA LYS A 11 2.64 10.00 -5.45
C LYS A 11 3.63 8.83 -5.33
N ARG A 12 3.85 8.30 -4.14
CA ARG A 12 4.75 7.16 -3.90
C ARG A 12 4.05 5.83 -4.16
N TYR A 13 2.80 5.75 -3.73
CA TYR A 13 1.89 4.66 -4.03
C TYR A 13 1.80 4.45 -5.55
N SER A 14 1.63 5.50 -6.35
CA SER A 14 1.55 5.36 -7.81
C SER A 14 2.81 4.75 -8.43
N LYS A 15 4.00 5.08 -7.90
CA LYS A 15 5.27 4.45 -8.31
C LYS A 15 5.30 2.96 -7.98
N LEU A 16 4.92 2.60 -6.75
CA LEU A 16 4.84 1.21 -6.31
C LEU A 16 3.78 0.44 -7.13
N TRP A 17 2.60 1.04 -7.33
CA TRP A 17 1.51 0.46 -8.12
C TRP A 17 1.93 0.25 -9.57
N ASN A 18 2.63 1.20 -10.20
CA ASN A 18 3.10 1.01 -11.57
C ASN A 18 4.08 -0.17 -11.70
N LYS A 19 4.87 -0.45 -10.66
CA LYS A 19 5.86 -1.54 -10.67
C LYS A 19 5.27 -2.89 -10.29
N PHE A 20 4.50 -2.93 -9.19
CA PHE A 20 4.00 -4.17 -8.59
C PHE A 20 2.56 -4.47 -9.01
N LYS A 21 1.70 -3.46 -9.19
CA LYS A 21 0.27 -3.62 -9.47
C LYS A 21 -0.35 -4.62 -8.48
N ASP A 22 -0.94 -5.70 -8.98
CA ASP A 22 -1.53 -6.80 -8.21
C ASP A 22 -0.53 -7.84 -7.70
N LYS A 23 0.77 -7.66 -7.96
CA LYS A 23 1.81 -8.56 -7.46
C LYS A 23 2.14 -8.28 -6.01
N GLU A 24 2.47 -9.35 -5.31
CA GLU A 24 3.02 -9.33 -3.98
C GLU A 24 4.49 -8.92 -4.00
N PHE A 25 4.92 -8.16 -3.00
CA PHE A 25 6.29 -7.68 -2.87
C PHE A 25 6.71 -7.58 -1.41
N THR A 26 8.02 -7.60 -1.17
CA THR A 26 8.57 -7.45 0.17
C THR A 26 8.96 -6.00 0.47
N LYS A 27 9.23 -5.68 1.74
CA LYS A 27 9.77 -4.36 2.11
C LYS A 27 11.02 -4.02 1.30
N VAL A 28 11.91 -5.00 1.09
CA VAL A 28 13.15 -4.83 0.33
C VAL A 28 12.88 -4.46 -1.13
N ASP A 29 11.84 -5.04 -1.73
CA ASP A 29 11.46 -4.70 -3.10
C ASP A 29 10.91 -3.27 -3.20
N ALA A 30 10.14 -2.83 -2.19
CA ALA A 30 9.67 -1.45 -2.12
C ALA A 30 10.82 -0.46 -1.92
N GLU A 31 11.84 -0.82 -1.12
CA GLU A 31 13.07 -0.03 -0.96
C GLU A 31 13.84 0.12 -2.28
N LYS A 32 13.83 -0.89 -3.15
CA LYS A 32 14.45 -0.81 -4.48
C LYS A 32 13.69 0.10 -5.45
N VAL A 33 12.38 0.26 -5.28
CA VAL A 33 11.56 1.15 -6.14
C VAL A 33 11.60 2.58 -5.64
N LEU A 34 11.61 2.77 -4.32
CA LEU A 34 11.68 4.06 -3.65
C LEU A 34 13.07 4.24 -3.01
N THR A 35 14.12 4.04 -3.81
CA THR A 35 15.51 4.07 -3.34
C THR A 35 15.84 5.39 -2.64
N GLY A 36 16.34 5.31 -1.40
CA GLY A 36 16.70 6.48 -0.59
C GLY A 36 15.53 7.14 0.14
N ASP A 37 14.32 6.57 0.08
CA ASP A 37 13.17 7.10 0.79
C ASP A 37 13.14 6.61 2.25
N THR A 38 13.65 7.43 3.16
CA THR A 38 13.63 7.17 4.60
C THR A 38 12.21 7.08 5.18
N SER A 39 11.21 7.60 4.45
CA SER A 39 9.80 7.58 4.86
C SER A 39 9.08 6.30 4.43
N LEU A 40 9.75 5.33 3.80
CA LEU A 40 9.12 4.08 3.36
C LEU A 40 8.39 3.32 4.49
N PRO A 41 8.94 3.15 5.71
CA PRO A 41 8.22 2.48 6.79
C PRO A 41 6.94 3.23 7.20
N VAL A 42 6.97 4.57 7.14
CA VAL A 42 5.81 5.42 7.40
C VAL A 42 4.78 5.25 6.28
N LEU A 43 5.22 5.30 5.02
CA LEU A 43 4.38 5.10 3.84
C LEU A 43 3.61 3.78 3.92
N LEU A 44 4.29 2.66 4.18
CA LEU A 44 3.67 1.34 4.30
C LEU A 44 2.69 1.28 5.47
N SER A 45 3.02 1.90 6.60
CA SER A 45 2.15 1.94 7.77
C SER A 45 0.88 2.74 7.50
N GLU A 46 1.00 3.90 6.85
CA GLU A 46 -0.13 4.75 6.48
C GLU A 46 -1.01 4.08 5.43
N LEU A 47 -0.44 3.47 4.39
CA LEU A 47 -1.20 2.70 3.39
C LEU A 47 -1.97 1.55 4.04
N ARG A 48 -1.37 0.85 5.00
CA ARG A 48 -2.02 -0.21 5.75
C ARG A 48 -3.18 0.32 6.60
N LYS A 49 -2.96 1.38 7.37
CA LYS A 49 -4.01 2.02 8.19
C LYS A 49 -5.18 2.51 7.33
N ALA A 50 -4.87 3.08 6.18
CA ALA A 50 -5.85 3.57 5.23
C ALA A 50 -6.54 2.46 4.42
N GLY A 51 -6.14 1.19 4.56
CA GLY A 51 -6.76 0.06 3.86
C GLY A 51 -6.36 -0.10 2.38
N TRP A 52 -5.28 0.57 1.95
CA TRP A 52 -4.74 0.53 0.58
C TRP A 52 -3.65 -0.53 0.37
N LEU A 53 -3.21 -1.17 1.46
CA LEU A 53 -2.15 -2.16 1.45
C LEU A 53 -2.52 -3.30 2.41
N GLU A 54 -2.49 -4.51 1.88
CA GLU A 54 -2.60 -5.73 2.67
C GLU A 54 -1.20 -6.21 3.05
N MET A 55 -1.05 -6.59 4.31
CA MET A 55 0.18 -7.15 4.86
C MET A 55 -0.12 -8.56 5.33
N LYS A 56 0.63 -9.54 4.83
CA LYS A 56 0.55 -10.95 5.24
C LYS A 56 1.94 -11.44 5.65
N MET A 57 2.00 -12.30 6.66
CA MET A 57 3.22 -13.03 6.97
C MET A 57 3.36 -14.17 5.96
N SER A 58 4.57 -14.38 5.45
CA SER A 58 4.84 -15.52 4.57
C SER A 58 4.72 -16.83 5.37
N GLU A 59 4.01 -17.81 4.82
CA GLU A 59 3.90 -19.15 5.43
C GLU A 59 5.24 -19.92 5.38
N GLU A 60 6.14 -19.57 4.45
CA GLU A 60 7.46 -20.20 4.30
C GLU A 60 8.52 -19.61 5.23
N ASP A 61 8.46 -18.31 5.54
CA ASP A 61 9.40 -17.67 6.46
C ASP A 61 8.67 -16.58 7.26
N ALA A 62 8.39 -16.86 8.53
CA ALA A 62 7.72 -15.94 9.44
C ALA A 62 8.48 -14.61 9.63
N ARG A 63 9.73 -14.51 9.19
CA ARG A 63 10.51 -13.25 9.19
C ARG A 63 10.27 -12.40 7.95
N LYS A 64 9.63 -12.94 6.91
CA LYS A 64 9.32 -12.24 5.67
C LYS A 64 7.86 -11.77 5.69
N THR A 65 7.72 -10.45 5.64
CA THR A 65 6.43 -9.82 5.43
C THR A 65 6.21 -9.60 3.93
N ILE A 66 5.09 -10.13 3.45
CA ILE A 66 4.61 -9.92 2.09
C ILE A 66 3.57 -8.81 2.12
N TYR A 67 3.74 -7.85 1.23
CA TYR A 67 2.83 -6.74 1.02
C TYR A 67 2.14 -6.89 -0.32
N LYS A 68 0.87 -6.52 -0.36
CA LYS A 68 0.07 -6.48 -1.59
C LYS A 68 -0.67 -5.15 -1.64
N LEU A 69 -0.51 -4.41 -2.74
CA LEU A 69 -1.27 -3.18 -2.95
C LEU A 69 -2.70 -3.54 -3.35
N LYS A 70 -3.66 -2.78 -2.83
CA LYS A 70 -5.05 -2.89 -3.23
C LYS A 70 -5.29 -2.05 -4.47
N ASP A 71 -6.10 -2.53 -5.41
CA ASP A 71 -6.42 -1.76 -6.62
C ASP A 71 -6.92 -0.35 -6.26
N PRO A 72 -6.33 0.71 -6.84
CA PRO A 72 -6.67 2.09 -6.48
C PRO A 72 -8.12 2.44 -6.85
N THR A 73 -8.63 1.90 -7.95
CA THR A 73 -10.02 2.07 -8.37
C THR A 73 -10.96 1.44 -7.35
N LYS A 74 -10.63 0.23 -6.87
CA LYS A 74 -11.42 -0.44 -5.83
C LYS A 74 -11.35 0.30 -4.50
N ALA A 75 -10.17 0.76 -4.10
CA ALA A 75 -9.99 1.51 -2.86
C ALA A 75 -10.79 2.82 -2.87
N ILE A 76 -10.70 3.60 -3.95
CA ILE A 76 -11.47 4.85 -4.11
C ILE A 76 -12.97 4.56 -4.18
N LEU A 77 -13.39 3.52 -4.89
CA LEU A 77 -14.81 3.14 -4.95
C LEU A 77 -15.36 2.75 -3.58
N GLU A 78 -14.60 2.02 -2.77
CA GLU A 78 -14.95 1.70 -1.39
C GLU A 78 -15.02 2.96 -0.52
N GLU A 79 -14.05 3.87 -0.64
CA GLU A 79 -14.05 5.16 0.05
C GLU A 79 -15.30 5.99 -0.27
N ILE A 80 -15.63 6.14 -1.56
CA ILE A 80 -16.82 6.88 -2.02
C ILE A 80 -18.11 6.22 -1.52
N LYS A 81 -18.19 4.88 -1.56
CA LYS A 81 -19.36 4.14 -1.04
C LYS A 81 -19.55 4.35 0.46
N GLU A 82 -18.46 4.39 1.23
CA GLU A 82 -18.53 4.63 2.68
C GLU A 82 -18.90 6.08 2.99
N LEU A 83 -18.45 7.05 2.20
CA LEU A 83 -18.87 8.46 2.31
C LEU A 83 -20.34 8.67 1.94
N SER A 84 -20.87 7.93 0.95
CA SER A 84 -22.27 8.01 0.53
C SER A 84 -23.26 7.34 1.50
N LYS A 85 -22.78 6.55 2.46
CA LYS A 85 -23.61 5.91 3.49
C LYS A 85 -23.80 6.77 4.74
N LYS A 86 -23.12 7.92 4.81
CA LYS A 86 -23.13 8.84 5.94
C LYS A 86 -23.96 10.07 5.61
#